data_AF-A0A3Q7NIK6-F1
#
_entry.id   AF-A0A3Q7NIK6-F1
#
_cell.length_a   1.000
_cell.length_b   1.000
_cell.length_c   1.000
_cell.angle_alpha   90.00
_cell.angle_beta   90.00
_cell.angle_gamma   90.00
#
_symmetry.space_group_name_H-M   'P 1'
#
loop_
_entity.id
_entity.type
_entity.pdbx_description
1 polymer ?
#
loop_
_entity_poly.entity_id
_entity_poly.type
_entity_poly.pdbx_seq_one_letter_code
_entity_poly.pdbx_strand_id
1 'polypeptide(L)'
;MDRMQLSQDNSTLTICPVKREDAGNYQCEVSNRSNSSKSDPIRLDVSYGRSTTGLPVGSIIGIAVGVLVGLALSAALGCLLLHTRTGRYDGISHKLIQSPS
;
A
#
# COMPACT_ATOMS: atom_id res chain seq x y z
N MET A 1 -23.61 23.80 7.97
CA MET A 1 -22.89 23.58 9.25
C MET A 1 -21.50 24.14 9.06
N ASP A 2 -21.22 25.24 9.74
CA ASP A 2 -19.88 25.82 9.74
C ASP A 2 -18.94 24.84 10.44
N ARG A 3 -17.85 24.46 9.75
CA ARG A 3 -16.82 23.56 10.29
C ARG A 3 -16.04 24.20 11.43
N MET A 4 -15.97 25.53 11.41
CA MET A 4 -15.28 26.36 12.39
C MET A 4 -16.34 27.15 13.15
N GLN A 5 -16.37 26.99 14.47
CA GLN A 5 -17.33 27.66 15.33
C GLN A 5 -16.61 28.32 16.49
N LEU A 6 -16.91 29.59 16.72
CA LEU A 6 -16.44 30.31 17.89
C LEU A 6 -17.47 30.18 19.01
N SER A 7 -17.02 30.05 20.25
CA SER A 7 -17.90 30.07 21.42
C SER A 7 -18.63 31.41 21.54
N GLN A 8 -19.73 31.44 22.30
CA GLN A 8 -20.56 32.63 22.46
C GLN A 8 -19.80 33.83 23.07
N ASP A 9 -18.77 33.56 23.87
CA ASP A 9 -17.86 34.53 24.48
C ASP A 9 -16.61 34.81 23.61
N ASN A 10 -16.56 34.28 22.39
CA ASN A 10 -15.47 34.45 21.43
C ASN A 10 -14.08 33.97 21.90
N SER A 11 -14.02 33.12 22.94
CA SER A 11 -12.77 32.68 23.55
C SER A 11 -12.24 31.35 23.01
N THR A 12 -13.12 30.53 22.41
CA THR A 12 -12.81 29.16 22.00
C THR A 12 -13.18 28.91 20.54
N LEU A 13 -12.20 28.50 19.73
CA LEU A 13 -12.42 28.06 18.35
C LEU A 13 -12.52 26.53 18.27
N THR A 14 -13.64 26.02 17.80
CA THR A 14 -13.89 24.58 17.57
C THR A 14 -13.84 24.28 16.07
N ILE A 15 -13.03 23.31 15.66
CA ILE A 15 -12.90 22.88 14.26
C ILE A 15 -13.29 21.41 14.13
N CYS A 16 -14.45 21.12 13.52
CA CYS A 16 -14.97 19.76 13.40
C CYS A 16 -15.71 19.54 12.07
N PRO A 17 -15.31 18.56 11.24
CA PRO A 17 -14.07 17.76 11.33
C PRO A 17 -12.81 18.55 10.95
N VAL A 18 -11.68 18.15 11.53
CA VAL A 18 -10.33 18.66 11.20
C VAL A 18 -9.86 18.13 9.85
N LYS A 19 -9.24 19.01 9.05
CA LYS A 19 -8.66 18.72 7.75
C LYS A 19 -7.22 19.21 7.63
N ARG A 20 -6.46 18.69 6.67
CA ARG A 20 -5.06 19.09 6.44
C ARG A 20 -4.92 20.57 6.13
N GLU A 21 -5.88 21.15 5.43
CA GLU A 21 -5.95 22.58 5.15
C GLU A 21 -6.15 23.46 6.39
N ASP A 22 -6.54 22.89 7.54
CA ASP A 22 -6.65 23.62 8.81
C ASP A 22 -5.29 23.77 9.51
N ALA A 23 -4.24 23.08 9.05
CA ALA A 23 -2.90 23.20 9.61
C ALA A 23 -2.31 24.59 9.36
N GLY A 24 -1.66 25.18 10.37
CA GLY A 24 -1.13 26.54 10.27
C GLY A 24 -0.89 27.19 11.61
N ASN A 25 -0.55 28.47 11.60
CA ASN A 25 -0.36 29.26 12.82
C ASN A 25 -1.67 29.95 13.22
N TYR A 26 -2.07 29.79 14.48
CA TYR A 26 -3.22 30.43 15.10
C TYR A 26 -2.76 31.39 16.19
N GLN A 27 -3.51 32.47 16.38
CA GLN A 27 -3.26 33.47 17.41
C GLN A 27 -4.59 33.90 18.00
N CYS A 28 -4.61 34.17 19.31
CA CYS A 28 -5.75 34.82 19.95
C CYS A 28 -5.55 36.33 19.86
N GLU A 29 -6.57 37.05 19.41
CA GLU A 29 -6.56 38.50 19.34
C GLU A 29 -7.67 39.05 20.23
N VAL A 30 -7.29 39.95 21.15
CA VAL A 30 -8.24 40.72 21.95
C VAL A 30 -8.23 42.15 21.44
N SER A 31 -9.41 42.71 21.20
CA SER A 31 -9.54 44.09 20.73
C SER A 31 -10.52 44.87 21.58
N ASN A 32 -10.18 46.14 21.79
CA ASN A 32 -11.04 47.18 22.36
C ASN A 32 -11.16 48.31 21.34
N ARG A 33 -12.00 49.32 21.63
CA ARG A 33 -12.22 50.46 20.71
C ARG A 33 -10.93 51.21 20.30
N SER A 34 -9.88 51.15 21.12
CA SER A 34 -8.65 51.92 20.94
C SER A 34 -7.42 51.07 20.61
N ASN A 35 -7.40 49.79 21.02
CA ASN A 35 -6.22 48.93 20.86
C ASN A 35 -6.58 47.49 20.56
N SER A 36 -5.58 46.75 20.09
CA SER A 36 -5.64 45.30 20.04
C SER A 36 -4.29 44.71 20.43
N SER A 37 -4.34 43.52 21.02
CA SER A 37 -3.17 42.73 21.38
C SER A 37 -3.36 41.29 20.89
N LYS A 38 -2.26 40.69 20.42
CA LYS A 38 -2.21 39.31 19.93
C LYS A 38 -1.36 38.46 20.86
N SER A 39 -1.78 37.23 21.07
CA SER A 39 -0.96 36.21 21.72
C SER A 39 0.21 35.80 20.82
N ASP A 40 1.16 35.08 21.40
CA ASP A 40 2.13 34.34 20.60
C ASP A 40 1.43 33.32 19.69
N PRO A 41 1.98 33.05 18.49
CA PRO A 41 1.40 32.08 17.56
C PRO A 41 1.58 30.64 18.05
N ILE A 42 0.52 29.85 17.95
CA ILE A 42 0.54 28.39 18.11
C ILE A 42 0.41 27.71 16.74
N ARG A 43 1.29 26.75 16.45
CA ARG A 43 1.24 25.97 15.21
C ARG A 43 0.40 24.72 15.40
N LEU A 44 -0.71 24.63 14.67
CA LEU A 44 -1.54 23.44 14.57
C LEU A 44 -0.98 22.52 13.47
N ASP A 45 -0.54 21.33 13.87
CA ASP A 45 -0.16 20.27 12.93
C ASP A 45 -1.30 19.25 12.79
N VAL A 46 -1.62 18.89 11.55
CA VAL A 46 -2.70 17.94 11.25
C VAL A 46 -2.11 16.75 10.52
N SER A 47 -1.96 15.64 11.25
CA SER A 47 -1.54 14.36 10.69
C SER A 47 -2.73 13.42 10.56
N TYR A 48 -2.89 12.85 9.36
CA TYR A 48 -3.68 11.62 9.22
C TYR A 48 -2.74 10.47 9.52
N GLY A 49 -3.14 9.62 10.48
CA GLY A 49 -2.46 8.36 10.70
C GLY A 49 -2.28 7.65 9.36
N ARG A 50 -1.07 7.17 9.10
CA ARG A 50 -0.81 6.40 7.89
C ARG A 50 -1.66 5.14 7.99
N SER A 51 -2.83 5.13 7.36
CA SER A 51 -3.44 3.88 6.94
C SER A 51 -2.37 3.26 6.05
N THR A 52 -1.65 2.29 6.60
CA THR A 52 -0.70 1.51 5.83
C THR A 52 -1.53 0.75 4.82
N THR A 53 -1.81 1.38 3.68
CA THR A 53 -2.34 0.79 2.46
C THR A 53 -1.30 -0.10 1.76
N GLY A 54 -0.26 -0.51 2.50
CA GLY A 54 0.63 -1.57 2.09
C GLY A 54 -0.02 -2.91 2.41
N LEU A 55 0.10 -3.85 1.47
CA LEU A 55 -0.28 -5.24 1.73
C LEU A 55 0.42 -5.75 3.00
N PRO A 56 -0.25 -6.59 3.81
CA PRO A 56 0.39 -7.25 4.94
C PRO A 56 1.74 -7.84 4.50
N VAL A 57 2.77 -7.73 5.34
CA VAL A 57 4.10 -8.28 5.04
C VAL A 57 4.02 -9.76 4.65
N GLY A 58 3.09 -10.50 5.27
CA GLY A 58 2.79 -11.89 4.90
C GLY A 58 2.28 -12.08 3.47
N SER A 59 1.50 -11.14 2.92
CA SER A 59 1.03 -11.20 1.53
C SER A 59 2.17 -11.03 0.54
N ILE A 60 3.12 -10.12 0.82
CA ILE A 60 4.28 -9.88 -0.05
C ILE A 60 5.19 -11.13 -0.08
N ILE A 61 5.48 -11.69 1.10
CA ILE A 61 6.30 -12.91 1.23
C ILE A 61 5.60 -14.10 0.56
N GLY A 62 4.30 -14.28 0.81
CA GLY A 62 3.51 -15.36 0.24
C GLY A 62 3.51 -15.36 -1.29
N ILE A 63 3.34 -14.19 -1.91
CA ILE A 63 3.38 -14.05 -3.38
C ILE A 63 4.78 -14.40 -3.91
N ALA A 64 5.85 -13.87 -3.31
CA ALA A 64 7.21 -14.13 -3.77
C ALA A 64 7.55 -15.62 -3.74
N VAL A 65 7.23 -16.32 -2.65
CA VAL A 65 7.47 -17.76 -2.51
C VAL A 65 6.59 -18.55 -3.47
N GLY A 66 5.31 -18.19 -3.60
CA GLY A 66 4.39 -18.86 -4.52
C GLY A 66 4.87 -18.78 -5.98
N VAL A 67 5.36 -17.63 -6.41
CA VAL A 67 5.93 -17.44 -7.76
C VAL A 67 7.17 -18.31 -7.97
N LEU A 68 8.11 -18.32 -7.02
CA LEU A 68 9.33 -19.13 -7.12
C LEU A 68 9.02 -20.62 -7.23
N VAL A 69 8.12 -21.13 -6.39
CA VAL A 69 7.70 -22.54 -6.41
C VAL A 69 6.95 -22.87 -7.69
N GLY A 70 6.03 -22.00 -8.12
CA GLY A 70 5.28 -22.20 -9.37
C GLY A 70 6.18 -22.26 -10.60
N LEU A 71 7.17 -21.37 -10.70
CA LEU A 71 8.16 -21.39 -11.77
C LEU A 71 8.99 -22.67 -11.75
N ALA A 72 9.49 -23.09 -10.59
CA ALA A 72 10.28 -24.31 -10.45
C ALA A 72 9.48 -25.57 -10.86
N LEU A 73 8.23 -25.68 -10.42
CA LEU A 73 7.35 -26.79 -10.78
C LEU A 73 7.02 -26.80 -12.28
N SER A 74 6.74 -25.63 -12.85
CA SER A 74 6.45 -25.50 -14.29
C SER A 74 7.66 -25.91 -15.15
N ALA A 75 8.87 -25.50 -14.76
CA ALA A 75 10.11 -25.86 -15.45
C ALA A 75 10.40 -27.37 -15.31
N ALA A 76 10.26 -27.93 -14.11
CA ALA A 76 10.47 -29.36 -13.88
C ALA A 76 9.49 -30.23 -14.69
N LEU A 77 8.20 -29.87 -14.69
CA LEU A 77 7.19 -30.57 -15.47
C LEU A 77 7.45 -30.44 -16.97
N GLY A 78 7.79 -29.23 -17.44
CA GLY A 78 8.19 -28.99 -18.83
C GLY A 78 9.36 -29.87 -19.24
N CYS A 79 10.42 -29.92 -18.44
CA CYS A 79 11.58 -30.78 -18.68
C CYS A 79 11.21 -32.27 -18.70
N LEU A 80 10.40 -32.76 -17.75
CA LEU A 80 9.96 -34.15 -17.71
C LEU A 80 9.12 -34.51 -18.94
N LEU A 81 8.23 -33.62 -19.38
CA LEU A 81 7.43 -33.83 -20.59
C LEU A 81 8.31 -33.84 -21.86
N LEU A 82 9.31 -32.96 -21.94
CA LEU A 82 10.27 -32.97 -23.05
C LEU A 82 11.14 -34.23 -23.05
N HIS A 83 11.60 -34.68 -21.88
CA HIS A 83 12.38 -35.91 -21.75
C HIS A 83 11.55 -37.15 -22.08
N THR A 84 10.30 -37.21 -21.62
CA THR A 84 9.40 -38.33 -21.94
C THR A 84 9.01 -38.35 -23.41
N ARG A 85 8.93 -37.19 -24.08
CA ARG A 85 8.73 -37.12 -25.54
C ARG A 85 9.99 -37.57 -26.28
N THR A 86 11.17 -37.07 -25.93
CA THR A 86 12.45 -37.45 -26.57
C THR A 86 12.84 -38.90 -26.30
N GLY A 87 12.63 -39.43 -25.09
CA GLY A 87 12.81 -40.84 -24.77
C GLY A 87 11.80 -41.77 -25.45
N ARG A 88 10.59 -41.28 -25.76
CA ARG A 88 9.62 -42.03 -26.60
C ARG A 88 9.97 -41.95 -28.09
N TYR A 89 10.63 -40.89 -28.55
CA TYR A 89 11.23 -40.83 -29.89
C TYR A 89 12.47 -41.74 -30.02
N ASP A 90 13.28 -41.85 -28.97
CA ASP A 90 14.46 -42.73 -28.91
C ASP A 90 14.03 -44.21 -28.84
N GLY A 91 13.02 -44.54 -28.03
CA GLY A 91 12.46 -45.88 -27.92
C GLY A 91 11.65 -46.37 -29.14
N ILE A 92 11.09 -45.46 -29.94
CA ILE A 92 10.42 -45.83 -31.21
C ILE A 92 11.45 -46.01 -32.34
N SER A 93 12.52 -45.22 -32.36
CA SER A 93 13.61 -45.38 -33.34
C SER A 93 14.35 -46.70 -33.12
N HIS A 94 14.55 -47.11 -31.87
CA HIS A 94 15.16 -48.41 -31.57
C HIS A 94 14.23 -49.61 -31.87
N LYS A 95 12.92 -49.41 -32.01
CA LYS A 95 11.94 -50.47 -32.31
C LYS A 95 11.57 -50.61 -33.80
N LEU A 96 11.90 -49.62 -34.63
CA LEU A 96 11.70 -49.65 -36.10
C LEU A 96 12.92 -50.17 -36.88
N ILE A 97 14.06 -50.40 -36.20
CA ILE A 97 15.30 -50.93 -36.82
C ILE A 97 15.42 -52.46 -36.63
N GLN A 98 14.52 -53.08 -35.86
CA GLN A 98 14.57 -54.52 -35.59
C GLN A 98 13.32 -55.24 -36.13
N SER A 99 13.21 -55.34 -37.46
CA SER A 99 12.45 -56.38 -38.14
C SER A 99 13.42 -57.41 -38.74
N PRO A 100 13.43 -58.66 -38.27
CA PRO A 100 13.94 -59.77 -39.06
C PRO A 100 12.83 -60.77 -39.39
N SER A 101 12.73 -61.00 -40.70
CA SER A 101 12.54 -62.28 -41.41
C SER A 101 11.31 -63.14 -41.13
#